data_AF-A0A9D4KI91-F1
#
_entry.id   AF-A0A9D4KI91-F1
#
_cell.length_a   1.000
_cell.length_b   1.000
_cell.length_c   1.000
_cell.angle_alpha   90.00
_cell.angle_beta   90.00
_cell.angle_gamma   90.00
#
_symmetry.space_group_name_H-M   'P 1'
#
loop_
_entity.id
_entity.type
_entity.pdbx_description
1 polymer ?
#
loop_
_entity_poly.entity_id
_entity_poly.type
_entity_poly.pdbx_seq_one_letter_code
_entity_poly.pdbx_strand_id
1 'polypeptide(L)' 'MNWWMDRWMDGWMDGWMDGWMDGWMDGWMDGWMDGRMDGWMDGWMDGWMDGWMDGWMDGWVNARMDKWIDG' A
#
# COMPACT_ATOMS: atom_id res chain seq x y z
N MET A 1 -27.74 2.01 45.28
CA MET A 1 -27.51 2.87 44.11
C MET A 1 -26.34 2.41 43.23
N ASN A 2 -25.54 1.43 43.67
CA ASN A 2 -24.21 1.15 43.11
C ASN A 2 -24.30 0.26 41.85
N TRP A 3 -25.19 -0.73 41.86
CA TRP A 3 -25.34 -1.71 40.78
C TRP A 3 -25.71 -1.16 39.39
N TRP A 4 -26.45 -0.05 39.35
CA TRP A 4 -26.86 0.58 38.08
C TRP A 4 -25.77 1.49 37.51
N MET A 5 -24.98 2.12 38.38
CA MET A 5 -23.83 2.93 37.99
C MET A 5 -22.67 2.05 37.50
N ASP A 6 -22.40 0.95 38.20
CA ASP A 6 -21.35 0.00 37.83
C ASP A 6 -21.63 -0.58 36.44
N ARG A 7 -22.85 -1.09 36.22
CA ARG A 7 -23.24 -1.66 34.92
C ARG A 7 -23.25 -0.65 33.77
N TRP A 8 -23.53 0.62 34.06
CA TRP A 8 -23.51 1.68 33.05
C TRP A 8 -22.08 2.12 32.73
N MET A 9 -21.19 2.19 33.73
CA MET A 9 -19.76 2.44 33.50
C MET A 9 -19.10 1.29 32.74
N ASP A 10 -19.38 0.04 33.11
CA ASP A 10 -18.82 -1.14 32.45
C ASP A 10 -19.22 -1.18 30.97
N GLY A 11 -20.52 -1.05 30.66
CA GLY A 11 -20.99 -1.07 29.28
C GLY A 11 -20.50 0.12 28.43
N TRP A 12 -20.23 1.26 29.07
CA TRP A 12 -19.68 2.43 28.38
C TRP A 12 -18.18 2.32 28.16
N MET A 13 -17.42 1.77 29.13
CA MET A 13 -16.00 1.45 28.97
C MET A 13 -15.80 0.38 27.90
N ASP A 14 -16.55 -0.72 27.96
CA ASP A 14 -16.42 -1.82 26.99
C ASP A 14 -16.75 -1.34 25.58
N GLY A 15 -17.89 -0.65 25.39
CA GLY A 15 -18.28 -0.17 24.06
C GLY A 15 -17.34 0.89 23.47
N TRP A 16 -16.76 1.73 24.33
CA TRP A 16 -15.79 2.74 23.88
C TRP A 16 -14.41 2.13 23.61
N MET A 17 -13.99 1.17 24.42
CA MET A 17 -12.72 0.48 24.28
C MET A 17 -12.72 -0.44 23.05
N ASP A 18 -13.78 -1.21 22.85
CA ASP A 18 -13.96 -2.08 21.67
C ASP A 18 -14.08 -1.24 20.39
N GLY A 19 -14.97 -0.24 20.37
CA GLY A 19 -15.17 0.58 19.17
C GLY A 19 -13.95 1.41 18.78
N TRP A 20 -13.15 1.84 19.76
CA TRP A 20 -11.91 2.57 19.50
C TRP A 20 -10.75 1.65 19.13
N MET A 21 -10.61 0.47 19.76
CA MET A 21 -9.62 -0.53 19.35
C MET A 21 -9.91 -1.03 17.93
N ASP A 22 -11.13 -1.46 17.64
CA ASP A 22 -11.48 -2.01 16.33
C ASP A 22 -11.33 -0.95 15.24
N GLY A 23 -11.91 0.23 15.43
CA GLY A 23 -11.85 1.29 14.42
C GLY A 23 -10.44 1.83 14.17
N TRP A 24 -9.60 1.89 15.19
CA TRP A 24 -8.22 2.36 15.05
C TRP A 24 -7.30 1.27 14.50
N MET A 25 -7.48 0.02 14.94
CA MET A 25 -6.69 -1.11 14.49
C MET A 25 -7.01 -1.46 13.05
N ASP A 26 -8.28 -1.54 12.65
CA ASP A 26 -8.69 -1.81 11.28
C ASP A 26 -8.30 -0.65 10.35
N GLY A 27 -8.63 0.59 10.72
CA GLY A 27 -8.32 1.74 9.87
C GLY A 27 -6.82 2.01 9.67
N TRP A 28 -6.01 1.74 10.70
CA TRP A 28 -4.57 1.90 10.61
C TRP A 28 -3.90 0.71 9.92
N MET A 29 -4.37 -0.51 10.19
CA MET A 29 -3.84 -1.72 9.57
C MET A 29 -4.17 -1.76 8.07
N ASP A 30 -5.43 -1.52 7.68
CA ASP A 30 -5.82 -1.48 6.26
C ASP A 30 -5.13 -0.32 5.55
N GLY A 31 -5.21 0.90 6.10
CA GLY A 31 -4.65 2.08 5.43
C GLY A 31 -3.14 2.05 5.27
N TRP A 32 -2.42 1.49 6.25
CA TRP A 32 -0.96 1.39 6.19
C TRP A 32 -0.49 0.16 5.41
N MET A 33 -1.18 -0.97 5.52
CA MET A 33 -0.80 -2.21 4.85
C MET A 33 -1.15 -2.14 3.36
N ASP A 34 -2.38 -1.75 3.00
CA ASP A 34 -2.78 -1.61 1.59
C ASP A 34 -2.02 -0.45 0.93
N GLY A 35 -2.05 0.74 1.53
CA GLY A 35 -1.43 1.92 0.92
C GLY A 35 0.09 1.78 0.71
N ARG A 36 0.78 1.05 1.59
CA ARG A 36 2.22 0.81 1.46
C ARG A 36 2.54 -0.37 0.56
N MET A 37 1.73 -1.43 0.60
CA MET A 37 1.93 -2.62 -0.22
C MET A 37 1.60 -2.32 -1.68
N ASP A 38 0.47 -1.71 -1.95
CA ASP A 38 0.06 -1.30 -3.30
C ASP A 38 1.02 -0.26 -3.87
N GLY A 39 1.32 0.81 -3.12
CA GLY A 39 2.22 1.86 -3.61
C GLY A 39 3.66 1.38 -3.87
N TRP A 40 4.13 0.39 -3.12
CA TRP A 40 5.46 -0.20 -3.35
C TRP A 40 5.44 -1.22 -4.48
N MET A 41 4.39 -2.04 -4.57
CA MET A 41 4.25 -3.07 -5.58
C MET A 41 4.02 -2.44 -6.96
N ASP A 42 3.11 -1.47 -7.08
CA ASP A 42 2.85 -0.73 -8.32
C ASP A 42 4.07 0.08 -8.73
N GLY A 43 4.62 0.91 -7.82
CA GLY A 43 5.76 1.77 -8.16
C GLY A 43 7.04 1.02 -8.51
N TRP A 44 7.29 -0.12 -7.88
CA TRP A 44 8.44 -0.96 -8.20
C TRP A 44 8.23 -1.78 -9.47
N MET A 45 7.04 -2.34 -9.66
CA MET A 45 6.72 -3.17 -10.81
C MET A 45 6.64 -2.31 -12.08
N ASP A 46 5.97 -1.16 -12.06
CA ASP A 46 5.91 -0.22 -13.19
C ASP A 46 7.30 0.35 -13.49
N GLY A 47 8.01 0.87 -12.48
CA GLY A 47 9.32 1.49 -12.69
C GLY A 47 10.39 0.52 -13.18
N TRP A 48 10.35 -0.73 -12.74
CA TRP A 48 11.29 -1.75 -13.21
C TRP A 48 10.92 -2.29 -14.59
N MET A 49 9.63 -2.50 -14.85
CA MET A 49 9.15 -3.02 -16.12
C MET A 49 9.31 -2.00 -17.24
N ASP A 50 8.95 -0.74 -17.01
CA ASP A 50 9.15 0.36 -17.97
C ASP A 50 10.63 0.62 -18.20
N GLY A 51 11.43 0.76 -17.14
CA GLY A 51 12.86 1.05 -17.28
C GLY A 51 13.65 -0.07 -17.97
N TRP A 52 13.27 -1.33 -17.76
CA TRP A 52 13.90 -2.46 -18.43
C TRP A 52 13.44 -2.59 -19.88
N MET A 53 12.15 -2.42 -20.14
CA MET A 53 11.58 -2.55 -21.47
C MET A 53 12.03 -1.42 -22.39
N ASP A 54 12.05 -0.18 -21.90
CA ASP A 54 12.56 1.00 -22.62
C ASP A 54 14.07 0.88 -22.87
N GLY A 55 14.86 0.56 -21.83
CA GLY A 55 16.32 0.45 -21.97
C GLY A 55 16.75 -0.67 -22.92
N TRP A 56 16.01 -1.79 -22.92
CA TRP A 56 16.29 -2.90 -23.82
C TRP A 56 15.83 -2.60 -25.25
N MET A 57 14.64 -2.03 -25.45
CA MET A 57 14.16 -1.60 -26.76
C MET A 57 15.07 -0.54 -27.37
N ASP A 58 15.39 0.52 -26.64
CA ASP A 58 16.22 1.61 -27.13
C ASP A 58 17.62 1.13 -27.47
N GLY A 59 18.22 0.28 -26.63
CA GLY A 59 19.53 -0.30 -26.89
C GLY A 59 19.54 -1.21 -28.13
N TRP A 60 18.51 -2.04 -28.31
CA TRP A 60 18.41 -2.91 -29.48
C TRP A 60 18.12 -2.14 -30.78
N VAL A 61 17.24 -1.13 -30.71
CA VAL A 61 16.86 -0.30 -31.85
C VAL A 61 18.04 0.57 -32.28
N ASN A 62 18.76 1.21 -31.34
CA ASN A 62 19.97 1.98 -31.67
C ASN A 62 21.06 1.09 -32.26
N ALA A 63 21.40 -0.03 -31.62
CA ALA A 63 22.46 -0.91 -32.12
C ALA A 63 22.15 -1.51 -33.51
N ARG A 64 20.86 -1.66 -33.84
CA ARG A 64 20.41 -2.12 -35.16
C ARG A 64 20.38 -0.99 -36.19
N MET A 65 20.01 0.23 -35.80
CA MET A 65 20.05 1.42 -36.64
C MET A 65 21.49 1.79 -37.00
N ASP A 66 22.42 1.77 -36.03
CA ASP A 66 23.84 2.07 -36.25
C ASP A 66 24.46 1.15 -37.31
N LYS A 67 24.16 -0.15 -37.25
CA LYS A 67 24.61 -1.13 -38.26
C LYS A 67 24.01 -0.93 -39.66
N TRP A 68 22.88 -0.25 -39.77
CA TRP A 68 22.22 0.03 -41.05
C TRP A 68 22.70 1.35 -41.67
N ILE A 69 23.17 2.29 -40.85
CA ILE A 69 23.68 3.60 -41.29
C ILE A 69 25.19 3.52 -41.60
N ASP A 70 25.94 2.70 -40.87
CA ASP A 70 27.40 2.54 -41.06
C ASP A 70 27.79 1.44 -42.07
N GLY A 71 26.82 0.76 -42.69
CA GLY A 71 27.03 -0.29 -43.70
C GLY A 71 26.65 0.16 -45.11
#